data_AF-A0A2M6GJH5-F1
#
_entry.id   AF-A0A2M6GJH5-F1
#
_cell.length_a   1.000
_cell.length_b   1.000
_cell.length_c   1.000
_cell.angle_alpha   90.00
_cell.angle_beta   90.00
_cell.angle_gamma   90.00
#
_symmetry.space_group_name_H-M   'P 1'
#
loop_
_entity.id
_entity.type
_entity.pdbx_description
1 polymer ?
#
loop_
_entity_poly.entity_id
_entity_poly.type
_entity_poly.pdbx_seq_one_letter_code
_entity_poly.pdbx_strand_id
1 'polypeptide(L)'
;MKKIILGALISGMSLSTAAQTHAQSNQTAIARKYTGHVSTDEQVRQMAAQLRLNEGQYIRFRDVSKARAGQIAEIKSLYPNDAAMQQAKINNVNKTFDAQLTQTLSPSQFTTYLQVVGQSPATQNANMQATGYGGRSFETGEAQRNKAQTGENNKDTSDNTSINNADNVKVKGNDIKVESEAGELKINKNGEKVKTKDMIYKADTDETKLKAKDGSFKAKSEEGKTKIETTDGKVKIEDGEVKIKPKRGKKVVIEE
;
A
#
# COMPACT_ATOMS: atom_id res chain seq x y z
N MET A 1 21.20 -47.31 -46.03
CA MET A 1 21.55 -46.49 -47.22
C MET A 1 20.91 -45.13 -47.09
N LYS A 2 21.68 -44.10 -47.44
CA LYS A 2 21.41 -42.66 -47.33
C LYS A 2 20.12 -42.24 -48.03
N LYS A 3 19.35 -41.31 -47.44
CA LYS A 3 18.78 -40.13 -48.14
C LYS A 3 18.70 -38.92 -47.19
N ILE A 4 19.07 -37.78 -47.74
CA ILE A 4 19.36 -36.47 -47.17
C ILE A 4 18.25 -35.53 -47.63
N ILE A 5 17.70 -34.68 -46.75
CA ILE A 5 16.98 -33.42 -47.05
C ILE A 5 17.22 -32.54 -45.80
N LEU A 6 18.02 -31.48 -45.75
CA LEU A 6 18.29 -30.28 -46.57
C LEU A 6 17.17 -29.22 -46.55
N GLY A 7 17.46 -28.09 -45.88
CA GLY A 7 16.77 -26.79 -46.03
C GLY A 7 16.00 -26.35 -44.78
N ALA A 8 16.07 -25.10 -44.30
CA ALA A 8 16.78 -23.93 -44.78
C ALA A 8 16.99 -22.92 -43.63
N LEU A 9 18.06 -22.18 -43.78
CA LEU A 9 18.64 -21.14 -42.95
C LEU A 9 18.07 -19.80 -43.43
N ILE A 10 17.50 -18.96 -42.55
CA ILE A 10 17.32 -17.54 -42.84
C ILE A 10 17.64 -16.71 -41.59
N SER A 11 18.73 -15.98 -41.74
CA SER A 11 19.25 -14.90 -40.90
C SER A 11 18.31 -13.70 -40.85
N GLY A 12 18.35 -12.99 -39.72
CA GLY A 12 17.66 -11.70 -39.57
C GLY A 12 18.13 -10.94 -38.34
N MET A 13 19.44 -10.64 -38.26
CA MET A 13 19.93 -9.55 -37.42
C MET A 13 19.75 -8.22 -38.17
N SER A 14 19.10 -7.27 -37.54
CA SER A 14 19.34 -5.84 -37.80
C SER A 14 19.43 -5.12 -36.46
N LEU A 15 20.66 -4.81 -36.07
CA LEU A 15 20.95 -3.69 -35.18
C LEU A 15 20.84 -2.41 -36.01
N SER A 16 20.09 -1.44 -35.52
CA SER A 16 20.28 -0.04 -35.91
C SER A 16 19.95 0.86 -34.72
N THR A 17 21.01 1.21 -34.00
CA THR A 17 21.09 2.39 -33.15
C THR A 17 20.96 3.65 -33.99
N ALA A 18 20.01 4.52 -33.65
CA ALA A 18 20.06 5.93 -34.02
C ALA A 18 19.74 6.75 -32.77
N ALA A 19 20.79 7.38 -32.23
CA ALA A 19 20.67 8.51 -31.34
C ALA A 19 20.29 9.74 -32.17
N GLN A 20 19.22 10.44 -31.80
CA GLN A 20 19.08 11.86 -32.13
C GLN A 20 18.25 12.56 -31.06
N THR A 21 19.00 13.35 -30.30
CA THR A 21 18.62 14.48 -29.47
C THR A 21 17.64 15.44 -30.18
N HIS A 22 16.60 15.86 -29.46
CA HIS A 22 15.97 17.16 -29.65
C HIS A 22 15.82 17.85 -28.29
N ALA A 23 16.18 19.12 -28.30
CA ALA A 23 16.46 19.97 -27.16
C ALA A 23 15.18 20.66 -26.61
N GLN A 24 15.24 20.89 -25.30
CA GLN A 24 14.72 22.03 -24.54
C GLN A 24 13.46 22.76 -25.04
N SER A 25 12.41 22.66 -24.21
CA SER A 25 11.70 23.86 -23.78
C SER A 25 11.41 23.78 -22.26
N ASN A 26 11.57 24.92 -21.61
CA ASN A 26 11.74 25.13 -20.18
C ASN A 26 10.57 24.64 -19.31
N GLN A 27 10.82 23.68 -18.41
CA GLN A 27 10.20 23.61 -17.08
C GLN A 27 11.25 23.12 -16.06
N THR A 28 11.78 24.08 -15.31
CA THR A 28 12.37 23.98 -13.97
C THR A 28 13.21 22.73 -13.65
N ALA A 29 14.53 22.90 -13.79
CA ALA A 29 15.55 21.97 -13.36
C ALA A 29 15.57 21.79 -11.83
N ILE A 30 15.06 20.65 -11.36
CA ILE A 30 15.64 19.92 -10.21
C ILE A 30 15.69 18.44 -10.59
N ALA A 31 16.54 18.10 -11.56
CA ALA A 31 16.87 16.70 -11.82
C ALA A 31 18.29 16.60 -12.38
N ARG A 32 19.05 15.68 -11.79
CA ARG A 32 20.34 15.11 -12.24
C ARG A 32 21.61 15.85 -11.83
N LYS A 33 22.01 15.64 -10.57
CA LYS A 33 23.37 15.21 -10.17
C LYS A 33 23.30 14.62 -8.76
N TYR A 34 22.94 13.34 -8.66
CA TYR A 34 23.12 12.54 -7.45
C TYR A 34 23.59 11.13 -7.83
N THR A 35 24.70 11.08 -8.57
CA THR A 35 25.53 9.87 -8.69
C THR A 35 26.56 9.91 -7.55
N GLY A 36 26.17 9.31 -6.44
CA GLY A 36 26.94 9.23 -5.21
C GLY A 36 25.94 8.94 -4.12
N HIS A 37 25.88 7.68 -3.68
CA HIS A 37 24.98 7.13 -2.67
C HIS A 37 24.38 8.19 -1.74
N VAL A 38 23.22 8.74 -2.11
CA VAL A 38 22.48 9.60 -1.21
C VAL A 38 22.01 8.69 -0.10
N SER A 39 22.59 8.86 1.10
CA SER A 39 22.17 8.13 2.28
C SER A 39 20.65 8.23 2.38
N THR A 40 20.00 7.13 2.76
CA THR A 40 18.57 7.10 3.06
C THR A 40 18.13 8.28 3.90
N ASP A 41 19.02 8.78 4.75
CA ASP A 41 18.75 9.88 5.69
C ASP A 41 18.61 11.24 5.00
N GLU A 42 19.38 11.51 3.94
CA GLU A 42 19.28 12.78 3.20
C GLU A 42 18.04 12.77 2.30
N GLN A 43 17.75 11.65 1.65
CA GLN A 43 16.51 11.48 0.89
C GLN A 43 15.27 11.60 1.79
N VAL A 44 15.32 10.99 2.98
CA VAL A 44 14.27 11.10 4.00
C VAL A 44 14.11 12.54 4.46
N ARG A 45 15.21 13.27 4.67
CA ARG A 45 15.17 14.68 5.08
C ARG A 45 14.54 15.57 4.02
N GLN A 46 14.92 15.41 2.75
CA GLN A 46 14.35 16.17 1.63
C GLN A 46 12.85 15.90 1.48
N MET A 47 12.47 14.62 1.57
CA MET A 47 11.08 14.21 1.45
C MET A 47 10.25 14.67 2.66
N ALA A 48 10.81 14.62 3.87
CA ALA A 48 10.14 15.17 5.06
C ALA A 48 9.88 16.67 4.96
N ALA A 49 10.83 17.43 4.40
CA ALA A 49 10.66 18.86 4.15
C ALA A 49 9.53 19.12 3.14
N GLN A 50 9.48 18.35 2.05
CA GLN A 50 8.41 18.44 1.04
C GLN A 50 7.03 18.08 1.60
N LEU A 51 6.98 17.06 2.46
CA LEU A 51 5.75 16.61 3.12
C LEU A 51 5.33 17.47 4.31
N ARG A 52 6.17 18.44 4.71
CA ARG A 52 5.97 19.31 5.87
C ARG A 52 5.67 18.49 7.13
N LEU A 53 6.44 17.42 7.35
CA LEU A 53 6.27 16.54 8.50
C LEU A 53 6.58 17.29 9.79
N ASN A 54 5.81 17.02 10.85
CA ASN A 54 6.23 17.42 12.19
C ASN A 54 7.34 16.48 12.72
N GLU A 55 7.98 16.85 13.82
CA GLU A 55 9.12 16.10 14.38
C GLU A 55 8.79 14.63 14.68
N GLY A 56 7.62 14.36 15.26
CA GLY A 56 7.18 12.99 15.55
C GLY A 56 6.93 12.15 14.29
N GLN A 57 6.32 12.76 13.26
CA GLN A 57 6.12 12.13 11.95
C GLN A 57 7.45 11.90 11.23
N TYR A 58 8.38 12.85 11.33
CA TYR A 58 9.71 12.74 10.74
C TYR A 58 10.50 11.56 11.31
N ILE A 59 10.53 11.42 12.65
CA ILE A 59 11.20 10.31 13.32
C ILE A 59 10.65 8.96 12.83
N ARG A 60 9.31 8.80 12.83
CA ARG A 60 8.66 7.59 12.34
C ARG A 60 8.94 7.32 10.87
N PHE A 61 8.83 8.36 10.03
CA PHE A 61 9.09 8.26 8.59
C PHE A 61 10.53 7.81 8.31
N ARG A 62 11.49 8.37 9.04
CA ARG A 62 12.91 8.00 8.97
C ARG A 62 13.12 6.54 9.38
N ASP A 63 12.57 6.12 10.51
CA ASP A 63 12.79 4.78 11.05
C ASP A 63 12.18 3.72 10.13
N VAL A 64 10.98 3.96 9.62
CA VAL A 64 10.30 3.08 8.63
C VAL A 64 11.07 3.05 7.29
N SER A 65 11.63 4.19 6.86
CA SER A 65 12.46 4.25 5.64
C SER A 65 13.78 3.50 5.79
N LYS A 66 14.43 3.59 6.96
CA LYS A 66 15.63 2.82 7.28
C LYS A 66 15.36 1.32 7.29
N ALA A 67 14.27 0.90 7.95
CA ALA A 67 13.86 -0.49 7.99
C ALA A 67 13.61 -1.06 6.58
N ARG A 68 12.89 -0.32 5.72
CA ARG A 68 12.67 -0.68 4.31
C ARG A 68 13.98 -0.88 3.56
N ALA A 69 14.91 0.07 3.68
CA ALA A 69 16.19 -0.02 2.99
C ALA A 69 17.03 -1.23 3.45
N GLY A 70 17.04 -1.51 4.76
CA GLY A 70 17.69 -2.70 5.32
C GLY A 70 17.11 -4.00 4.76
N GLN A 71 15.78 -4.13 4.75
CA GLN A 71 15.10 -5.30 4.17
C GLN A 71 15.38 -5.47 2.68
N ILE A 72 15.40 -4.38 1.90
CA ILE A 72 15.74 -4.46 0.47
C ILE A 72 17.19 -4.91 0.27
N ALA A 73 18.14 -4.42 1.09
CA ALA A 73 19.53 -4.83 1.01
C ALA A 73 19.70 -6.32 1.33
N GLU A 74 19.00 -6.81 2.37
CA GLU A 74 18.97 -8.22 2.73
C GLU A 74 18.34 -9.09 1.63
N ILE A 75 17.21 -8.67 1.06
CA ILE A 75 16.59 -9.39 -0.06
C ILE A 75 17.56 -9.49 -1.25
N LYS A 76 18.32 -8.42 -1.53
CA LYS A 76 19.31 -8.42 -2.61
C LYS A 76 20.47 -9.38 -2.34
N SER A 77 20.91 -9.53 -1.09
CA SER A 77 21.97 -10.47 -0.74
C SER A 77 21.49 -11.93 -0.70
N LEU A 78 20.24 -12.18 -0.31
CA LEU A 78 19.65 -13.53 -0.26
C LEU A 78 19.31 -14.10 -1.65
N TYR A 79 18.95 -13.23 -2.60
CA TYR A 79 18.54 -13.62 -3.94
C TYR A 79 19.41 -12.97 -5.03
N PRO A 80 20.72 -13.27 -5.09
CA PRO A 80 21.62 -12.65 -6.06
C PRO A 80 21.38 -13.14 -7.50
N ASN A 81 20.87 -14.37 -7.66
CA ASN A 81 20.70 -15.04 -8.96
C ASN A 81 19.23 -15.17 -9.40
N ASP A 82 18.27 -14.77 -8.56
CA ASP A 82 16.84 -14.86 -8.85
C ASP A 82 16.19 -13.47 -8.83
N ALA A 83 16.28 -12.78 -9.96
CA ALA A 83 15.74 -11.44 -10.13
C ALA A 83 14.21 -11.39 -9.97
N ALA A 84 13.50 -12.46 -10.35
CA ALA A 84 12.05 -12.52 -10.25
C ALA A 84 11.60 -12.61 -8.78
N MET A 85 12.22 -13.50 -8.00
CA MET A 85 11.95 -13.62 -6.57
C MET A 85 12.39 -12.39 -5.80
N GLN A 86 13.56 -11.82 -6.14
CA GLN A 86 14.04 -10.56 -5.55
C GLN A 86 13.01 -9.44 -5.74
N GLN A 87 12.53 -9.24 -6.97
CA GLN A 87 11.54 -8.19 -7.26
C GLN A 87 10.20 -8.45 -6.55
N ALA A 88 9.73 -9.69 -6.50
CA ALA A 88 8.50 -10.06 -5.79
C ALA A 88 8.60 -9.74 -4.28
N LYS A 89 9.75 -10.02 -3.66
CA LYS A 89 10.00 -9.71 -2.24
C LYS A 89 10.13 -8.20 -2.00
N ILE A 90 10.84 -7.47 -2.86
CA ILE A 90 10.93 -6.01 -2.79
C ILE A 90 9.54 -5.38 -2.89
N ASN A 91 8.68 -5.89 -3.78
CA ASN A 91 7.30 -5.40 -3.91
C ASN A 91 6.49 -5.61 -2.63
N ASN A 92 6.66 -6.73 -1.93
CA ASN A 92 6.00 -6.97 -0.65
C ASN A 92 6.51 -6.01 0.44
N VAL A 93 7.82 -5.77 0.51
CA VAL A 93 8.41 -4.77 1.42
C VAL A 93 7.85 -3.37 1.14
N ASN A 94 7.71 -2.98 -0.13
CA ASN A 94 7.11 -1.70 -0.50
C ASN A 94 5.64 -1.60 -0.04
N LYS A 95 4.84 -2.66 -0.20
CA LYS A 95 3.45 -2.67 0.29
C LYS A 95 3.36 -2.50 1.81
N THR A 96 4.21 -3.19 2.56
CA THR A 96 4.26 -3.04 4.03
C THR A 96 4.69 -1.64 4.44
N PHE A 97 5.69 -1.08 3.75
CA PHE A 97 6.14 0.29 3.95
C PHE A 97 5.01 1.30 3.69
N ASP A 98 4.27 1.16 2.58
CA ASP A 98 3.15 2.04 2.26
C ASP A 98 2.05 1.97 3.32
N ALA A 99 1.73 0.78 3.83
CA ALA A 99 0.77 0.60 4.92
C ALA A 99 1.23 1.23 6.25
N GLN A 100 2.54 1.26 6.52
CA GLN A 100 3.09 1.96 7.70
C GLN A 100 3.09 3.48 7.51
N LEU A 101 3.27 3.97 6.28
CA LEU A 101 3.17 5.38 5.96
C LEU A 101 1.76 5.92 6.14
N THR A 102 0.73 5.19 5.74
CA THR A 102 -0.67 5.64 5.91
C THR A 102 -1.08 5.78 7.38
N GLN A 103 -0.40 5.09 8.30
CA GLN A 103 -0.59 5.25 9.74
C GLN A 103 0.13 6.46 10.33
N THR A 104 1.17 6.95 9.65
CA THR A 104 2.05 8.02 10.15
C THR A 104 1.72 9.38 9.51
N LEU A 105 1.34 9.36 8.24
CA LEU A 105 1.06 10.54 7.43
C LEU A 105 -0.43 10.84 7.40
N SER A 106 -0.78 12.12 7.34
CA SER A 106 -2.16 12.50 7.00
C SER A 106 -2.48 12.12 5.55
N PRO A 107 -3.77 12.02 5.19
CA PRO A 107 -4.17 11.70 3.81
C PRO A 107 -3.59 12.66 2.76
N SER A 108 -3.50 13.96 3.08
CA SER A 108 -2.90 14.96 2.17
C SER A 108 -1.40 14.76 2.02
N GLN A 109 -0.69 14.51 3.13
CA GLN A 109 0.75 14.21 3.12
C GLN A 109 1.04 12.92 2.34
N PHE A 110 0.23 11.88 2.51
CA PHE A 110 0.39 10.63 1.75
C PHE A 110 0.17 10.84 0.25
N THR A 111 -0.78 11.69 -0.14
CA THR A 111 -1.00 12.06 -1.55
C THR A 111 0.21 12.81 -2.12
N THR A 112 0.79 13.75 -1.37
CA THR A 112 2.03 14.43 -1.77
C THR A 112 3.19 13.45 -1.86
N TYR A 113 3.29 12.48 -0.95
CA TYR A 113 4.31 11.43 -1.00
C TYR A 113 4.25 10.65 -2.31
N LEU A 114 3.06 10.19 -2.69
CA LEU A 114 2.80 9.48 -3.94
C LEU A 114 3.22 10.30 -5.18
N GLN A 115 2.91 11.60 -5.20
CA GLN A 115 3.34 12.51 -6.25
C GLN A 115 4.87 12.65 -6.33
N VAL A 116 5.54 12.78 -5.17
CA VAL A 116 7.00 12.93 -5.08
C VAL A 116 7.74 11.68 -5.55
N VAL A 117 7.24 10.48 -5.21
CA VAL A 117 7.88 9.21 -5.64
C VAL A 117 7.52 8.81 -7.06
N GLY A 118 6.80 9.64 -7.81
CA GLY A 118 6.37 9.37 -9.17
C GLY A 118 5.31 8.26 -9.27
N GLN A 119 4.70 7.89 -8.15
CA GLN A 119 3.53 7.02 -8.12
C GLN A 119 2.30 7.91 -8.07
N SER A 120 1.90 8.48 -9.20
CA SER A 120 0.62 9.18 -9.27
C SER A 120 -0.49 8.28 -8.69
N PRO A 121 -1.39 8.79 -7.82
CA PRO A 121 -2.46 7.98 -7.22
C PRO A 121 -3.40 7.36 -8.27
N ALA A 122 -3.37 7.87 -9.51
CA ALA A 122 -4.07 7.28 -10.66
C ALA A 122 -3.53 5.89 -11.09
N THR A 123 -2.31 5.52 -10.72
CA THR A 123 -1.64 4.31 -11.25
C THR A 123 -1.61 3.15 -10.26
N GLN A 124 -1.88 3.35 -8.97
CA GLN A 124 -2.07 2.24 -8.03
C GLN A 124 -3.36 1.45 -8.30
N ASN A 125 -4.36 2.07 -8.94
CA ASN A 125 -5.57 1.38 -9.41
C ASN A 125 -5.39 0.65 -10.76
N ALA A 126 -4.32 0.93 -11.52
CA ALA A 126 -4.10 0.34 -12.85
C ALA A 126 -3.23 -0.92 -12.82
N ASN A 127 -2.37 -1.09 -11.81
CA ASN A 127 -1.39 -2.18 -11.78
C ASN A 127 -1.80 -3.42 -10.95
N MET A 128 -3.07 -3.52 -10.55
CA MET A 128 -3.68 -4.78 -10.09
C MET A 128 -4.45 -5.54 -11.19
N GLN A 129 -4.53 -5.02 -12.43
CA GLN A 129 -5.35 -5.60 -13.49
C GLN A 129 -4.63 -5.90 -14.82
N ALA A 130 -3.30 -5.80 -14.91
CA ALA A 130 -2.60 -5.99 -16.18
C ALA A 130 -1.68 -7.24 -16.19
N THR A 131 -2.25 -8.41 -15.89
CA THR A 131 -1.78 -9.70 -16.44
C THR A 131 -2.96 -10.40 -17.09
N GLY A 132 -3.43 -9.79 -18.18
CA GLY A 132 -4.54 -10.30 -18.99
C GLY A 132 -4.42 -9.74 -20.39
N TYR A 133 -3.99 -10.60 -21.31
CA TYR A 133 -4.05 -10.53 -22.77
C TYR A 133 -4.79 -9.35 -23.43
N GLY A 134 -4.14 -8.81 -24.47
CA GLY A 134 -4.82 -8.35 -25.68
C GLY A 134 -5.00 -6.84 -25.79
N GLY A 135 -4.24 -6.23 -26.70
CA GLY A 135 -4.29 -4.80 -26.95
C GLY A 135 -5.55 -4.31 -27.64
N ARG A 136 -5.68 -2.98 -27.68
CA ARG A 136 -6.05 -2.20 -28.87
C ARG A 136 -5.86 -0.73 -28.52
N SER A 137 -4.92 -0.11 -29.20
CA SER A 137 -4.82 1.32 -29.39
C SER A 137 -6.16 1.86 -29.89
N PHE A 138 -6.59 3.01 -29.37
CA PHE A 138 -7.52 3.86 -30.09
C PHE A 138 -6.93 5.25 -30.24
N GLU A 139 -6.80 5.60 -31.52
CA GLU A 139 -6.37 6.86 -32.06
C GLU A 139 -7.26 8.02 -31.61
N THR A 140 -6.62 9.18 -31.55
CA THR A 140 -7.20 10.52 -31.56
C THR A 140 -8.14 10.73 -32.75
N GLY A 141 -9.33 11.26 -32.48
CA GLY A 141 -10.27 11.80 -33.46
C GLY A 141 -10.87 13.10 -32.94
N GLU A 142 -11.00 14.07 -33.85
CA GLU A 142 -11.09 15.49 -33.60
C GLU A 142 -12.46 16.02 -33.11
N ALA A 143 -12.37 17.18 -32.46
CA ALA A 143 -13.28 18.33 -32.48
C ALA A 143 -14.76 18.13 -32.87
N GLN A 144 -15.66 18.47 -31.94
CA GLN A 144 -16.81 19.32 -32.29
C GLN A 144 -17.24 20.20 -31.12
N ARG A 145 -17.29 21.50 -31.40
CA ARG A 145 -17.76 22.59 -30.54
C ARG A 145 -19.25 22.43 -30.20
N ASN A 146 -19.65 22.80 -28.99
CA ASN A 146 -20.82 23.66 -28.81
C ASN A 146 -20.71 24.51 -27.54
N LYS A 147 -21.21 25.74 -27.67
CA LYS A 147 -21.06 26.89 -26.77
C LYS A 147 -22.03 26.84 -25.58
N ALA A 148 -21.51 27.37 -24.47
CA ALA A 148 -22.16 28.24 -23.48
C ALA A 148 -23.37 27.71 -22.68
N GLN A 149 -23.20 27.61 -21.36
CA GLN A 149 -23.96 28.47 -20.46
C GLN A 149 -23.24 28.66 -19.12
N THR A 150 -23.32 29.90 -18.65
CA THR A 150 -22.82 30.54 -17.44
C THR A 150 -23.32 29.94 -16.13
N GLY A 151 -22.48 30.06 -15.09
CA GLY A 151 -22.93 30.50 -13.76
C GLY A 151 -22.88 29.47 -12.63
N GLU A 152 -22.19 29.89 -11.56
CA GLU A 152 -22.47 29.58 -10.16
C GLU A 152 -21.81 28.36 -9.48
N ASN A 153 -21.03 28.72 -8.45
CA ASN A 153 -20.86 28.03 -7.16
C ASN A 153 -20.29 26.62 -7.20
N ASN A 154 -18.96 26.51 -7.12
CA ASN A 154 -18.28 25.30 -6.67
C ASN A 154 -18.53 25.10 -5.16
N LYS A 155 -19.73 24.61 -4.85
CA LYS A 155 -20.06 24.02 -3.56
C LYS A 155 -19.58 22.58 -3.60
N ASP A 156 -18.56 22.33 -2.80
CA ASP A 156 -18.07 21.03 -2.38
C ASP A 156 -19.24 20.03 -2.24
N THR A 157 -19.39 19.15 -3.24
CA THR A 157 -20.33 18.05 -3.19
C THR A 157 -19.52 16.81 -3.51
N SER A 158 -19.19 16.10 -2.44
CA SER A 158 -18.59 14.78 -2.44
C SER A 158 -19.53 13.80 -3.16
N ASP A 159 -19.46 13.78 -4.48
CA ASP A 159 -20.26 12.88 -5.28
C ASP A 159 -19.71 11.47 -5.18
N ASN A 160 -20.46 10.70 -4.41
CA ASN A 160 -20.55 9.25 -4.31
C ASN A 160 -20.32 8.56 -5.67
N THR A 161 -19.06 8.38 -6.05
CA THR A 161 -18.68 7.63 -7.24
C THR A 161 -18.73 6.15 -6.90
N SER A 162 -19.89 5.53 -7.09
CA SER A 162 -20.04 4.07 -7.02
C SER A 162 -19.34 3.47 -8.25
N ILE A 163 -18.06 3.10 -8.11
CA ILE A 163 -17.36 2.31 -9.13
C ILE A 163 -17.90 0.88 -9.06
N ASN A 164 -18.98 0.60 -9.78
CA ASN A 164 -19.61 -0.72 -9.89
C ASN A 164 -18.95 -1.57 -11.00
N ASN A 165 -17.63 -1.77 -10.95
CA ASN A 165 -16.93 -2.58 -11.97
C ASN A 165 -16.38 -3.92 -11.46
N ALA A 166 -16.89 -4.41 -10.33
CA ALA A 166 -16.85 -5.83 -9.98
C ALA A 166 -18.04 -6.10 -9.04
N ASP A 167 -18.82 -7.16 -9.26
CA ASP A 167 -20.01 -7.55 -8.46
C ASP A 167 -19.75 -7.71 -6.94
N ASN A 168 -18.47 -7.64 -6.58
CA ASN A 168 -17.88 -7.98 -5.30
C ASN A 168 -17.28 -6.77 -4.56
N VAL A 169 -17.29 -5.55 -5.15
CA VAL A 169 -16.77 -4.34 -4.51
C VAL A 169 -17.89 -3.30 -4.39
N LYS A 170 -18.15 -2.83 -3.17
CA LYS A 170 -19.15 -1.80 -2.86
C LYS A 170 -18.47 -0.63 -2.16
N VAL A 171 -18.52 0.55 -2.77
CA VAL A 171 -18.02 1.80 -2.20
C VAL A 171 -19.21 2.73 -1.95
N LYS A 172 -19.36 3.25 -0.72
CA LYS A 172 -20.39 4.21 -0.34
C LYS A 172 -19.77 5.31 0.52
N GLY A 173 -19.51 6.47 -0.07
CA GLY A 173 -18.75 7.53 0.61
C GLY A 173 -17.38 7.04 1.08
N ASN A 174 -17.11 7.12 2.38
CA ASN A 174 -15.84 6.65 3.00
C ASN A 174 -15.87 5.16 3.40
N ASP A 175 -16.94 4.44 3.09
CA ASP A 175 -17.08 3.02 3.39
C ASP A 175 -16.71 2.19 2.16
N ILE A 176 -15.78 1.26 2.34
CA ILE A 176 -15.36 0.28 1.33
C ILE A 176 -15.73 -1.12 1.85
N LYS A 177 -16.38 -1.91 1.00
CA LYS A 177 -16.65 -3.32 1.24
C LYS A 177 -16.20 -4.14 0.04
N VAL A 178 -15.42 -5.18 0.28
CA VAL A 178 -14.99 -6.15 -0.73
C VAL A 178 -15.40 -7.54 -0.26
N GLU A 179 -16.12 -8.28 -1.09
CA GLU A 179 -16.59 -9.65 -0.85
C GLU A 179 -15.94 -10.58 -1.86
N SER A 180 -15.46 -11.73 -1.44
CA SER A 180 -14.90 -12.77 -2.32
C SER A 180 -15.16 -14.14 -1.72
N GLU A 181 -14.91 -15.20 -2.47
CA GLU A 181 -14.98 -16.58 -1.95
C GLU A 181 -13.97 -16.83 -0.81
N ALA A 182 -12.87 -16.07 -0.78
CA ALA A 182 -11.85 -16.15 0.26
C ALA A 182 -12.25 -15.39 1.54
N GLY A 183 -13.15 -14.40 1.45
CA GLY A 183 -13.52 -13.59 2.60
C GLY A 183 -14.15 -12.23 2.29
N GLU A 184 -14.44 -11.49 3.36
CA GLU A 184 -15.02 -10.14 3.38
C GLU A 184 -14.02 -9.16 4.02
N LEU A 185 -13.70 -8.07 3.32
CA LEU A 185 -13.01 -6.90 3.86
C LEU A 185 -14.01 -5.74 3.94
N LYS A 186 -14.06 -5.06 5.08
CA LYS A 186 -14.82 -3.82 5.27
C LYS A 186 -13.95 -2.77 5.95
N ILE A 187 -13.85 -1.60 5.34
CA ILE A 187 -13.16 -0.43 5.86
C ILE A 187 -14.19 0.70 5.95
N ASN A 188 -14.29 1.35 7.09
CA ASN A 188 -15.10 2.55 7.26
C ASN A 188 -14.40 3.52 8.21
N LYS A 189 -15.00 4.70 8.40
CA LYS A 189 -14.49 5.73 9.31
C LYS A 189 -14.34 5.26 10.77
N ASN A 190 -15.04 4.19 11.17
CA ASN A 190 -15.05 3.70 12.54
C ASN A 190 -14.06 2.54 12.75
N GLY A 191 -13.46 1.99 11.69
CA GLY A 191 -12.59 0.84 11.80
C GLY A 191 -12.53 -0.04 10.56
N GLU A 192 -11.79 -1.13 10.71
CA GLU A 192 -11.58 -2.17 9.71
C GLU A 192 -12.05 -3.53 10.21
N LYS A 193 -12.52 -4.35 9.29
CA LYS A 193 -12.96 -5.71 9.56
C LYS A 193 -12.56 -6.62 8.41
N VAL A 194 -11.90 -7.72 8.76
CA VAL A 194 -11.54 -8.79 7.84
C VAL A 194 -12.19 -10.07 8.34
N LYS A 195 -12.90 -10.78 7.46
CA LYS A 195 -13.39 -12.12 7.72
C LYS A 195 -12.90 -13.05 6.64
N THR A 196 -12.29 -14.14 7.04
CA THR A 196 -11.96 -15.28 6.19
C THR A 196 -12.61 -16.53 6.79
N LYS A 197 -12.44 -17.68 6.14
CA LYS A 197 -12.91 -18.97 6.67
C LYS A 197 -12.28 -19.31 8.02
N ASP A 198 -11.03 -18.90 8.24
CA ASP A 198 -10.24 -19.33 9.39
C ASP A 198 -10.04 -18.24 10.43
N MET A 199 -10.29 -16.99 10.07
CA MET A 199 -9.95 -15.83 10.89
C MET A 199 -10.96 -14.70 10.75
N ILE A 200 -11.31 -14.08 11.87
CA ILE A 200 -12.04 -12.83 11.95
C ILE A 200 -11.16 -11.83 12.69
N TYR A 201 -10.81 -10.75 12.00
CA TYR A 201 -10.15 -9.59 12.57
C TYR A 201 -11.09 -8.38 12.52
N LYS A 202 -11.11 -7.60 13.59
CA LYS A 202 -11.85 -6.33 13.68
C LYS A 202 -11.02 -5.36 14.51
N ALA A 203 -10.80 -4.17 14.01
CA ALA A 203 -10.23 -3.07 14.76
C ALA A 203 -11.10 -1.83 14.57
N ASP A 204 -11.59 -1.29 15.69
CA ASP A 204 -12.21 0.03 15.78
C ASP A 204 -11.36 0.89 16.73
N THR A 205 -11.69 2.17 16.88
CA THR A 205 -10.95 3.12 17.74
C THR A 205 -10.66 2.58 19.15
N ASP A 206 -11.61 1.86 19.75
CA ASP A 206 -11.56 1.45 21.15
C ASP A 206 -11.47 -0.07 21.34
N GLU A 207 -11.58 -0.86 20.27
CA GLU A 207 -11.61 -2.33 20.34
C GLU A 207 -10.80 -2.97 19.21
N THR A 208 -9.85 -3.83 19.57
CA THR A 208 -9.22 -4.77 18.63
C THR A 208 -9.63 -6.20 18.98
N LYS A 209 -10.04 -6.97 17.99
CA LYS A 209 -10.50 -8.34 18.15
C LYS A 209 -9.95 -9.23 17.04
N LEU A 210 -9.33 -10.33 17.45
CA LEU A 210 -8.91 -11.41 16.60
C LEU A 210 -9.59 -12.69 17.06
N LYS A 211 -10.17 -13.44 16.13
CA LYS A 211 -10.64 -14.81 16.35
C LYS A 211 -10.05 -15.67 15.23
N ALA A 212 -9.29 -16.68 15.59
CA ALA A 212 -8.78 -17.70 14.71
C ALA A 212 -9.15 -19.08 15.27
N LYS A 213 -8.87 -20.14 14.53
CA LYS A 213 -9.15 -21.53 14.97
C LYS A 213 -8.39 -21.92 16.25
N ASP A 214 -7.19 -21.39 16.42
CA ASP A 214 -6.27 -21.67 17.52
C ASP A 214 -6.43 -20.71 18.71
N GLY A 215 -7.16 -19.61 18.55
CA GLY A 215 -7.43 -18.74 19.66
C GLY A 215 -8.24 -17.50 19.36
N SER A 216 -8.57 -16.78 20.43
CA SER A 216 -9.25 -15.51 20.38
C SER A 216 -8.51 -14.50 21.24
N PHE A 217 -8.36 -13.30 20.72
CA PHE A 217 -7.83 -12.14 21.41
C PHE A 217 -8.82 -10.99 21.28
N LYS A 218 -9.05 -10.26 22.36
CA LYS A 218 -9.85 -9.04 22.37
C LYS A 218 -9.22 -8.05 23.33
N ALA A 219 -8.77 -6.92 22.80
CA ALA A 219 -8.35 -5.75 23.57
C ALA A 219 -9.41 -4.67 23.44
N LYS A 220 -9.72 -4.02 24.56
CA LYS A 220 -10.55 -2.82 24.64
C LYS A 220 -9.82 -1.76 25.44
N SER A 221 -9.86 -0.52 24.97
CA SER A 221 -9.39 0.63 25.71
C SER A 221 -10.48 1.69 25.70
N GLU A 222 -10.96 2.06 26.87
CA GLU A 222 -11.86 3.18 27.13
C GLU A 222 -11.15 4.10 28.13
N GLU A 223 -11.55 5.36 28.27
CA GLU A 223 -10.86 6.32 29.15
C GLU A 223 -10.68 5.77 30.58
N GLY A 224 -9.42 5.65 31.02
CA GLY A 224 -9.06 5.08 32.33
C GLY A 224 -9.25 3.56 32.48
N LYS A 225 -9.67 2.84 31.43
CA LYS A 225 -10.00 1.40 31.49
C LYS A 225 -9.40 0.62 30.33
N THR A 226 -8.55 -0.35 30.63
CA THR A 226 -8.02 -1.30 29.63
C THR A 226 -8.49 -2.70 29.96
N LYS A 227 -9.02 -3.44 28.97
CA LYS A 227 -9.41 -4.84 29.12
C LYS A 227 -8.79 -5.68 28.01
N ILE A 228 -8.04 -6.70 28.39
CA ILE A 228 -7.51 -7.72 27.48
C ILE A 228 -8.18 -9.05 27.80
N GLU A 229 -8.64 -9.77 26.79
CA GLU A 229 -9.29 -11.06 26.91
C GLU A 229 -8.68 -12.01 25.88
N THR A 230 -8.21 -13.17 26.35
CA THR A 230 -7.56 -14.21 25.55
C THR A 230 -8.29 -15.53 25.72
N THR A 231 -7.79 -16.58 25.07
CA THR A 231 -8.21 -17.97 25.35
C THR A 231 -7.97 -18.36 26.80
N ASP A 232 -6.94 -17.81 27.45
CA ASP A 232 -6.47 -18.23 28.76
C ASP A 232 -7.06 -17.43 29.92
N GLY A 233 -7.65 -16.27 29.65
CA GLY A 233 -8.24 -15.46 30.70
C GLY A 233 -8.52 -14.03 30.28
N LYS A 234 -8.71 -13.18 31.28
CA LYS A 234 -9.04 -11.78 31.11
C LYS A 234 -8.26 -10.94 32.11
N VAL A 235 -7.62 -9.89 31.63
CA VAL A 235 -6.97 -8.86 32.42
C VAL A 235 -7.77 -7.57 32.25
N LYS A 236 -8.00 -6.87 33.35
CA LYS A 236 -8.63 -5.54 33.39
C LYS A 236 -7.76 -4.61 34.21
N ILE A 237 -7.57 -3.38 33.73
CA ILE A 237 -6.96 -2.27 34.44
C ILE A 237 -8.02 -1.18 34.53
N GLU A 238 -8.35 -0.74 35.72
CA GLU A 238 -9.40 0.26 35.99
C GLU A 238 -9.04 0.97 37.30
N ASP A 239 -8.99 2.30 37.28
CA ASP A 239 -8.69 3.13 38.46
C ASP A 239 -7.37 2.78 39.19
N GLY A 240 -6.35 2.39 38.42
CA GLY A 240 -5.05 1.98 38.96
C GLY A 240 -5.02 0.54 39.51
N GLU A 241 -6.15 -0.18 39.53
CA GLU A 241 -6.22 -1.58 39.94
C GLU A 241 -6.06 -2.54 38.77
N VAL A 242 -5.24 -3.59 38.94
CA VAL A 242 -5.12 -4.70 37.99
C VAL A 242 -5.95 -5.90 38.47
N LYS A 243 -6.94 -6.31 37.67
CA LYS A 243 -7.83 -7.45 37.92
C LYS A 243 -7.56 -8.56 36.91
N ILE A 244 -6.98 -9.67 37.36
CA ILE A 244 -6.69 -10.85 36.54
C ILE A 244 -7.73 -11.94 36.82
N LYS A 245 -8.37 -12.46 35.77
CA LYS A 245 -9.35 -13.55 35.81
C LYS A 245 -8.92 -14.66 34.85
N PRO A 246 -8.14 -15.66 35.30
CA PRO A 246 -7.78 -16.80 34.47
C PRO A 246 -9.02 -17.65 34.15
N LYS A 247 -9.02 -18.36 33.02
CA LYS A 247 -10.00 -19.42 32.76
C LYS A 247 -9.71 -20.65 33.62
N ARG A 248 -10.75 -21.47 33.83
CA ARG A 248 -10.65 -22.72 34.60
C ARG A 248 -9.48 -23.58 34.08
N GLY A 249 -8.59 -23.97 35.00
CA GLY A 249 -7.41 -24.77 34.68
C GLY A 249 -6.16 -23.98 34.23
N LYS A 250 -6.23 -22.65 34.17
CA LYS A 250 -5.08 -21.77 33.90
C LYS A 250 -4.57 -21.14 35.19
N LYS A 251 -3.25 -21.09 35.37
CA LYS A 251 -2.59 -20.45 36.51
C LYS A 251 -2.17 -19.03 36.15
N VAL A 252 -2.26 -18.13 37.13
CA VAL A 252 -1.61 -16.82 37.04
C VAL A 252 -0.18 -16.99 37.50
N VAL A 253 0.78 -16.58 36.67
CA VAL A 253 2.19 -16.48 37.02
C VAL A 253 2.54 -15.00 37.03
N ILE A 254 3.09 -14.53 38.14
CA ILE A 254 3.61 -13.18 38.28
C ILE A 254 5.12 -13.37 38.45
N GLU A 255 5.90 -12.85 37.50
CA GLU A 255 7.36 -12.82 37.59
C GLU A 255 7.74 -11.47 38.21
N GLU A 256 8.56 -11.51 39.26
CA GLU A 256 9.12 -10.34 39.96
C GLU A 256 10.39 -9.82 39.27
#